data_AF-A0A959EFV5-F1
#
_entry.id   AF-A0A959EFV5-F1
#
_cell.length_a   1.000
_cell.length_b   1.000
_cell.length_c   1.000
_cell.angle_alpha   90.00
_cell.angle_beta   90.00
_cell.angle_gamma   90.00
#
_symmetry.space_group_name_H-M   'P 1'
#
loop_
_entity.id
_entity.type
_entity.pdbx_description
1 polymer ?
#
loop_
_entity_poly.entity_id
_entity_poly.type
_entity_poly.pdbx_seq_one_letter_code
_entity_poly.pdbx_strand_id
1 'polypeptide(L)'
;MPLTFQLWYNQHHITLQPGESGESPELYAHFLRTEAKGGYILEAILEPKQPLILKGAQINLKADYANSARIFCNGFQSWSESREYSPEESLPNLRSIARPLMGYYGDYHFDFIRRGRGYLHSWTYTYLRRPDGSLHFIGSLGEQAGFTFFQHHICEGRLSVERECRELHIDTPYPVLRLWCCEAINDATAFDNWFSLMDIAPPQAAPATGWTSWYNYYTNIS
;
A
#
# COMPACT_ATOMS: atom_id res chain seq x y z
N MET A 1 -9.61 -9.65 -14.78
CA MET A 1 -9.72 -10.13 -13.39
C MET A 1 -10.74 -9.26 -12.65
N PRO A 2 -11.68 -9.85 -11.89
CA PRO A 2 -12.61 -9.09 -11.07
C PRO A 2 -11.92 -8.47 -9.85
N LEU A 3 -12.49 -7.37 -9.36
CA LEU A 3 -12.10 -6.76 -8.08
C LEU A 3 -12.55 -7.68 -6.94
N THR A 4 -11.62 -8.11 -6.09
CA THR A 4 -11.90 -9.04 -4.97
C THR A 4 -11.11 -8.67 -3.72
N PHE A 5 -11.71 -8.95 -2.57
CA PHE A 5 -11.05 -8.98 -1.26
C PHE A 5 -10.88 -10.44 -0.84
N GLN A 6 -9.68 -10.82 -0.42
CA GLN A 6 -9.33 -12.14 0.10
C GLN A 6 -8.82 -12.00 1.52
N LEU A 7 -9.32 -12.85 2.41
CA LEU A 7 -8.95 -12.87 3.83
C LEU A 7 -8.60 -14.29 4.24
N TRP A 8 -7.44 -14.44 4.86
CA TRP A 8 -7.00 -15.65 5.54
C TRP A 8 -6.95 -15.38 7.05
N TYR A 9 -7.63 -16.21 7.83
CA TYR A 9 -7.69 -16.09 9.29
C TYR A 9 -7.83 -17.48 9.90
N ASN A 10 -7.27 -17.72 11.08
CA ASN A 10 -7.28 -19.04 11.73
C ASN A 10 -6.89 -20.16 10.75
N GLN A 11 -7.83 -21.03 10.38
CA GLN A 11 -7.69 -22.09 9.36
C GLN A 11 -8.64 -21.89 8.16
N HIS A 12 -9.19 -20.69 7.99
CA HIS A 12 -10.23 -20.35 7.04
C HIS A 12 -9.74 -19.35 5.99
N HIS A 13 -10.44 -19.33 4.86
CA HIS A 13 -10.23 -18.38 3.78
C HIS A 13 -11.59 -17.96 3.20
N ILE A 14 -11.79 -16.66 3.00
CA ILE A 14 -12.96 -16.10 2.34
C ILE A 14 -12.54 -15.17 1.19
N THR A 15 -13.39 -15.09 0.16
CA THR A 15 -13.24 -14.15 -0.94
C THR A 15 -14.56 -13.41 -1.13
N LEU A 16 -14.50 -12.08 -1.19
CA LEU A 16 -15.65 -11.20 -1.35
C LEU A 16 -15.46 -10.28 -2.56
N GLN A 17 -16.53 -9.98 -3.26
CA GLN A 17 -16.63 -8.89 -4.23
C GLN A 17 -17.22 -7.63 -3.57
N PRO A 18 -17.03 -6.43 -4.15
CA PRO A 18 -17.60 -5.21 -3.57
C PRO A 18 -19.13 -5.30 -3.44
N GLY A 19 -19.64 -4.92 -2.27
CA GLY A 19 -21.05 -5.02 -1.89
C GLY A 19 -21.43 -6.37 -1.27
N GLU A 20 -20.55 -7.37 -1.31
CA GLU A 20 -20.77 -8.65 -0.63
C GLU A 20 -20.38 -8.57 0.85
N SER A 21 -20.99 -9.45 1.63
CA SER A 21 -20.63 -9.70 3.02
C SER A 21 -20.43 -11.20 3.22
N GLY A 22 -19.41 -11.57 4.00
CA GLY A 22 -19.15 -12.93 4.41
C GLY A 22 -19.52 -13.11 5.88
N GLU A 23 -20.29 -14.15 6.18
CA GLU A 23 -20.59 -14.54 7.55
C GLU A 23 -20.04 -15.94 7.83
N SER A 24 -19.35 -16.09 8.96
CA SER A 24 -19.00 -17.38 9.54
C SER A 24 -19.42 -17.43 11.01
N PRO A 25 -19.33 -18.58 11.70
CA PRO A 25 -19.49 -18.63 13.15
C PRO A 25 -18.51 -17.73 13.90
N GLU A 26 -17.37 -17.37 13.28
CA GLU A 26 -16.28 -16.67 13.94
C GLU A 26 -16.26 -15.16 13.64
N LEU A 27 -16.83 -14.71 12.52
CA LEU A 27 -16.77 -13.31 12.11
C LEU A 27 -17.86 -12.89 11.12
N TYR A 28 -18.11 -11.58 11.04
CA TYR A 28 -18.67 -10.91 9.87
C TYR A 28 -17.57 -10.16 9.12
N ALA A 29 -17.58 -10.22 7.80
CA ALA A 29 -16.66 -9.49 6.94
C ALA A 29 -17.47 -8.73 5.90
N HIS A 30 -17.16 -7.45 5.72
CA HIS A 30 -17.78 -6.59 4.73
C HIS A 30 -16.72 -6.10 3.76
N PHE A 31 -17.02 -6.12 2.47
CA PHE A 31 -16.20 -5.45 1.46
C PHE A 31 -17.04 -4.45 0.69
N LEU A 32 -16.84 -3.17 0.97
CA LEU A 32 -17.67 -2.07 0.50
C LEU A 32 -16.93 -1.24 -0.55
N ARG A 33 -17.72 -0.65 -1.45
CA ARG A 33 -17.27 0.40 -2.36
C ARG A 33 -18.21 1.61 -2.25
N THR A 34 -17.64 2.76 -1.93
CA THR A 34 -18.39 4.02 -1.77
C THR A 34 -17.76 5.14 -2.58
N GLU A 35 -18.56 6.02 -3.19
CA GLU A 35 -18.04 7.15 -3.97
C GLU A 35 -17.51 8.25 -3.03
N ALA A 36 -16.34 8.83 -3.36
CA ALA A 36 -15.71 9.90 -2.58
C ALA A 36 -14.74 10.73 -3.42
N LYS A 37 -14.86 12.07 -3.35
CA LYS A 37 -13.91 13.04 -3.94
C LYS A 37 -13.57 12.79 -5.42
N GLY A 38 -14.56 12.40 -6.23
CA GLY A 38 -14.36 12.12 -7.67
C GLY A 38 -13.70 10.76 -7.97
N GLY A 39 -13.48 9.94 -6.94
CA GLY A 39 -13.11 8.54 -7.03
C GLY A 39 -14.00 7.70 -6.12
N TYR A 40 -13.48 6.58 -5.63
CA TYR A 40 -14.19 5.71 -4.70
C TYR A 40 -13.26 5.16 -3.61
N ILE A 41 -13.84 4.83 -2.46
CA ILE A 41 -13.17 4.13 -1.37
C ILE A 41 -13.55 2.65 -1.45
N LEU A 42 -12.55 1.79 -1.39
CA LEU A 42 -12.68 0.37 -1.10
C LEU A 42 -12.39 0.13 0.37
N GLU A 43 -13.31 -0.49 1.07
CA GLU A 43 -13.21 -0.68 2.51
C GLU A 43 -13.54 -2.13 2.88
N ALA A 44 -12.58 -2.80 3.51
CA ALA A 44 -12.73 -4.14 4.06
C ALA A 44 -12.72 -4.05 5.60
N ILE A 45 -13.83 -4.45 6.23
CA ILE A 45 -14.02 -4.40 7.68
C ILE A 45 -14.31 -5.81 8.17
N LEU A 46 -13.67 -6.19 9.27
CA LEU A 46 -13.96 -7.43 9.99
C LEU A 46 -14.62 -7.10 11.32
N GLU A 47 -15.64 -7.86 11.68
CA GLU A 47 -16.31 -7.82 12.98
C GLU A 47 -16.19 -9.21 13.60
N PRO A 48 -15.16 -9.44 14.45
CA PRO A 48 -14.98 -10.71 15.14
C PRO A 48 -16.17 -11.03 16.06
N LYS A 49 -16.68 -12.26 15.99
CA LYS A 49 -17.62 -12.83 16.98
C LYS A 49 -16.88 -13.50 18.14
N GLN A 50 -15.62 -13.81 17.92
CA GLN A 50 -14.66 -14.39 18.87
C GLN A 50 -13.24 -13.96 18.47
N PRO A 51 -12.22 -14.14 19.33
CA PRO A 51 -10.84 -13.81 18.97
C PRO A 51 -10.38 -14.52 17.68
N LEU A 52 -9.81 -13.75 16.75
CA LEU A 52 -9.28 -14.23 15.46
C LEU A 52 -7.79 -13.98 15.37
N ILE A 53 -7.09 -14.86 14.66
CA ILE A 53 -5.71 -14.66 14.24
C ILE A 53 -5.70 -14.43 12.73
N LEU A 54 -5.38 -13.23 12.30
CA LEU A 54 -5.24 -12.91 10.88
C LEU A 54 -3.96 -13.55 10.33
N LYS A 55 -4.05 -14.14 9.13
CA LYS A 55 -2.94 -14.77 8.41
C LYS A 55 -2.56 -14.00 7.15
N GLY A 56 -3.50 -13.24 6.60
CA GLY A 56 -3.28 -12.31 5.51
C GLY A 56 -4.59 -11.67 5.05
N ALA A 57 -4.47 -10.53 4.39
CA ALA A 57 -5.60 -9.83 3.79
C ALA A 57 -5.16 -9.06 2.54
N GLN A 58 -5.89 -9.24 1.45
CA GLN A 58 -5.50 -8.75 0.12
C GLN A 58 -6.70 -8.26 -0.68
N ILE A 59 -6.59 -7.09 -1.29
CA ILE A 59 -7.47 -6.63 -2.37
C ILE A 59 -6.74 -6.82 -3.71
N ASN A 60 -7.38 -7.48 -4.65
CA ASN A 60 -6.88 -7.68 -6.01
C ASN A 60 -7.68 -6.84 -6.99
N LEU A 61 -7.00 -6.00 -7.77
CA LEU A 61 -7.60 -5.11 -8.76
C LEU A 61 -6.88 -5.23 -10.11
N LYS A 62 -7.62 -4.96 -11.18
CA LYS A 62 -7.06 -4.88 -12.53
C LYS A 62 -6.29 -3.57 -12.67
N ALA A 63 -5.09 -3.64 -13.20
CA ALA A 63 -4.24 -2.49 -13.48
C ALA A 63 -3.87 -2.47 -14.96
N ASP A 64 -3.97 -1.29 -15.59
CA ASP A 64 -3.75 -1.13 -17.02
C ASP A 64 -2.33 -0.64 -17.32
N TYR A 65 -1.37 -1.53 -17.12
CA TYR A 65 0.04 -1.23 -17.32
C TYR A 65 0.40 -0.96 -18.79
N ALA A 66 -0.32 -1.58 -19.73
CA ALA A 66 -0.06 -1.42 -21.16
C ALA A 66 -0.30 0.02 -21.65
N ASN A 67 -1.27 0.72 -21.05
CA ASN A 67 -1.55 2.13 -21.34
C ASN A 67 -1.04 3.06 -20.23
N SER A 68 0.00 2.66 -19.50
CA SER A 68 0.63 3.48 -18.46
C SER A 68 2.05 3.81 -18.87
N ALA A 69 2.39 5.09 -18.82
CA ALA A 69 3.74 5.59 -19.11
C ALA A 69 4.70 5.29 -17.97
N ARG A 70 4.24 5.42 -16.72
CA ARG A 70 5.05 5.18 -15.51
C ARG A 70 4.22 4.59 -14.38
N ILE A 71 4.91 3.94 -13.44
CA ILE A 71 4.37 3.35 -12.21
C ILE A 71 5.12 3.97 -11.06
N PHE A 72 4.43 4.68 -10.17
CA PHE A 72 5.09 5.24 -8.99
C PHE A 72 5.19 4.23 -7.87
N CYS A 73 6.40 4.04 -7.37
CA CYS A 73 6.69 3.18 -6.23
C CYS A 73 7.22 4.06 -5.11
N ASN A 74 6.45 4.18 -4.04
CA ASN A 74 6.83 4.79 -2.78
C ASN A 74 7.66 3.80 -1.95
N GLY A 75 8.82 4.24 -1.50
CA GLY A 75 9.71 3.49 -0.64
C GLY A 75 9.15 3.23 0.75
N PHE A 76 9.68 2.20 1.42
CA PHE A 76 9.23 1.75 2.73
C PHE A 76 9.47 2.76 3.86
N GLN A 77 10.60 3.47 3.81
CA GLN A 77 11.04 4.40 4.87
C GLN A 77 11.84 5.57 4.29
N SER A 78 12.20 6.56 5.11
CA SER A 78 12.88 7.81 4.71
C SER A 78 14.16 7.70 3.86
N TRP A 79 14.87 6.57 3.87
CA TRP A 79 16.05 6.28 3.05
C TRP A 79 15.76 5.33 1.89
N SER A 80 14.51 4.90 1.73
CA SER A 80 14.07 4.14 0.57
C SER A 80 13.77 5.08 -0.58
N GLU A 81 14.11 4.68 -1.80
CA GLU A 81 13.82 5.46 -2.99
C GLU A 81 12.31 5.47 -3.29
N SER A 82 11.74 6.65 -3.48
CA SER A 82 10.38 6.84 -3.99
C SER A 82 10.45 7.53 -5.35
N ARG A 83 10.02 6.85 -6.42
CA ARG A 83 10.05 7.42 -7.78
C ARG A 83 9.11 6.71 -8.74
N GLU A 84 8.94 7.33 -9.90
CA GLU A 84 8.33 6.70 -11.07
C GLU A 84 9.29 5.71 -11.76
N TYR A 85 8.77 4.56 -12.15
CA TYR A 85 9.44 3.48 -12.88
C TYR A 85 8.73 3.23 -14.22
N SER A 86 9.49 2.88 -15.25
CA SER A 86 8.94 2.28 -16.47
C SER A 86 8.42 0.86 -16.18
N PRO A 87 7.37 0.38 -16.89
CA PRO A 87 6.90 -1.00 -16.74
C PRO A 87 7.96 -2.09 -17.01
N GLU A 88 9.05 -1.74 -17.72
CA GLU A 88 10.16 -2.63 -18.05
C GLU A 88 11.27 -2.64 -16.99
N GLU A 89 11.29 -1.66 -16.08
CA GLU A 89 12.26 -1.59 -14.99
C GLU A 89 11.98 -2.64 -13.92
N SER A 90 12.95 -2.82 -13.03
CA SER A 90 12.81 -3.65 -11.83
C SER A 90 13.40 -2.92 -10.64
N LEU A 91 12.79 -3.10 -9.47
CA LEU A 91 13.35 -2.58 -8.23
C LEU A 91 14.70 -3.26 -7.94
N PRO A 92 15.75 -2.48 -7.62
CA PRO A 92 17.03 -3.05 -7.19
C PRO A 92 16.84 -3.97 -6.00
N ASN A 93 17.61 -5.06 -5.96
CA ASN A 93 17.55 -6.01 -4.87
C ASN A 93 18.85 -6.01 -4.08
N LEU A 94 18.75 -6.17 -2.77
CA LEU A 94 19.91 -6.34 -1.91
C LEU A 94 20.61 -7.65 -2.26
N ARG A 95 21.91 -7.55 -2.59
CA ARG A 95 22.77 -8.71 -2.86
C ARG A 95 22.71 -9.69 -1.69
N SER A 96 22.65 -10.99 -1.98
CA SER A 96 22.46 -12.04 -0.97
C SER A 96 23.43 -11.96 0.20
N ILE A 97 24.70 -11.64 -0.06
CA ILE A 97 25.75 -11.50 0.97
C ILE A 97 25.49 -10.36 1.97
N ALA A 98 24.78 -9.30 1.55
CA ALA A 98 24.49 -8.16 2.41
C ALA A 98 23.19 -8.32 3.21
N ARG A 99 22.32 -9.28 2.84
CA ARG A 99 21.00 -9.45 3.45
C ARG A 99 21.00 -9.68 4.97
N PRO A 100 21.88 -10.54 5.54
CA PRO A 100 21.86 -10.79 6.98
C PRO A 100 22.13 -9.55 7.84
N LEU A 101 22.89 -8.58 7.31
CA LEU A 101 23.29 -7.37 8.04
C LEU A 101 22.41 -6.16 7.68
N MET A 102 22.02 -6.06 6.40
CA MET A 102 21.40 -4.86 5.84
C MET A 102 19.90 -5.03 5.52
N GLY A 103 19.34 -6.22 5.73
CA GLY A 103 17.95 -6.52 5.35
C GLY A 103 16.90 -5.67 6.05
N TYR A 104 17.19 -5.23 7.28
CA TYR A 104 16.31 -4.39 8.10
C TYR A 104 16.42 -2.88 7.82
N TYR A 105 17.40 -2.44 7.02
CA TYR A 105 17.50 -1.04 6.58
C TYR A 105 16.49 -0.70 5.48
N GLY A 106 15.74 -1.67 4.99
CA GLY A 106 14.65 -1.51 4.05
C GLY A 106 13.64 -2.65 4.20
N ASP A 107 12.97 -3.00 3.11
CA ASP A 107 11.91 -4.02 3.08
C ASP A 107 12.41 -5.41 2.64
N TYR A 108 13.72 -5.63 2.62
CA TYR A 108 14.33 -6.87 2.08
C TYR A 108 14.08 -8.12 2.93
N HIS A 109 13.62 -7.96 4.16
CA HIS A 109 13.28 -9.05 5.07
C HIS A 109 11.85 -9.57 4.90
N PHE A 110 10.98 -8.84 4.19
CA PHE A 110 9.63 -9.31 3.88
C PHE A 110 9.67 -10.33 2.74
N ASP A 111 9.33 -11.58 3.07
CA ASP A 111 9.37 -12.72 2.15
C ASP A 111 8.23 -12.74 1.13
N PHE A 112 7.12 -12.06 1.46
CA PHE A 112 5.95 -11.94 0.59
C PHE A 112 6.15 -10.98 -0.58
N ILE A 113 7.16 -10.10 -0.51
CA ILE A 113 7.45 -9.15 -1.60
C ILE A 113 8.12 -9.87 -2.75
N ARG A 114 7.40 -9.98 -3.88
CA ARG A 114 7.95 -10.49 -5.13
C ARG A 114 8.92 -9.49 -5.73
N ARG A 115 10.07 -9.98 -6.18
CA ARG A 115 11.16 -9.18 -6.73
C ARG A 115 11.61 -9.73 -8.07
N GLY A 116 12.14 -8.85 -8.91
CA GLY A 116 12.62 -9.19 -10.25
C GLY A 116 11.77 -8.54 -11.34
N ARG A 117 12.09 -8.86 -12.59
CA ARG A 117 11.44 -8.24 -13.76
C ARG A 117 9.94 -8.52 -13.78
N GLY A 118 9.14 -7.48 -14.05
CA GLY A 118 7.68 -7.57 -14.08
C GLY A 118 7.00 -7.48 -12.71
N TYR A 119 7.79 -7.33 -11.64
CA TYR A 119 7.31 -7.05 -10.29
C TYR A 119 7.85 -5.72 -9.80
N LEU A 120 6.95 -4.83 -9.44
CA LEU A 120 7.25 -3.61 -8.69
C LEU A 120 6.39 -3.61 -7.44
N HIS A 121 6.81 -2.87 -6.41
CA HIS A 121 6.03 -2.73 -5.19
C HIS A 121 6.15 -1.32 -4.62
N SER A 122 5.14 -0.94 -3.85
CA SER A 122 5.01 0.38 -3.25
C SER A 122 4.45 0.26 -1.84
N TRP A 123 4.70 1.25 -1.00
CA TRP A 123 4.17 1.33 0.35
C TRP A 123 3.22 2.52 0.51
N THR A 124 2.15 2.35 1.28
CA THR A 124 1.15 3.38 1.61
C THR A 124 0.30 3.90 0.44
N TYR A 125 0.88 4.18 -0.72
CA TYR A 125 0.16 4.57 -1.94
C TYR A 125 0.94 4.19 -3.19
N THR A 126 0.28 4.19 -4.34
CA THR A 126 0.87 4.03 -5.67
C THR A 126 0.03 4.79 -6.70
N TYR A 127 0.58 5.00 -7.89
CA TYR A 127 -0.22 5.41 -9.02
C TYR A 127 0.36 4.92 -10.35
N LEU A 128 -0.51 4.84 -11.36
CA LEU A 128 -0.12 4.67 -12.75
C LEU A 128 -0.26 6.01 -13.47
N ARG A 129 0.85 6.51 -13.99
CA ARG A 129 0.89 7.72 -14.83
C ARG A 129 0.46 7.35 -16.23
N ARG A 130 -0.55 8.01 -16.76
CA ARG A 130 -1.00 7.86 -18.15
C ARG A 130 -0.14 8.72 -19.09
N PRO A 131 -0.10 8.40 -20.40
CA PRO A 131 0.66 9.19 -21.37
C PRO A 131 0.27 10.68 -21.45
N ASP A 132 -0.98 11.02 -21.11
CA ASP A 132 -1.48 12.39 -21.06
C ASP A 132 -1.15 13.14 -19.76
N GLY A 133 -0.44 12.49 -18.83
CA GLY A 133 -0.07 13.05 -17.53
C GLY A 133 -1.07 12.78 -16.40
N SER A 134 -2.26 12.26 -16.70
CA SER A 134 -3.25 11.88 -15.68
C SER A 134 -2.79 10.68 -14.84
N LEU A 135 -3.45 10.48 -13.71
CA LEU A 135 -3.09 9.50 -12.69
C LEU A 135 -4.22 8.55 -12.40
N HIS A 136 -3.97 7.26 -12.52
CA HIS A 136 -4.74 6.26 -11.80
C HIS A 136 -4.13 6.08 -10.41
N PHE A 137 -4.65 6.78 -9.41
CA PHE A 137 -4.11 6.83 -8.05
C PHE A 137 -4.81 5.82 -7.13
N ILE A 138 -4.03 5.13 -6.30
CA ILE A 138 -4.53 4.33 -5.18
C ILE A 138 -3.72 4.64 -3.92
N GLY A 139 -4.38 5.11 -2.87
CA GLY A 139 -3.74 5.41 -1.59
C GLY A 139 -4.47 4.79 -0.41
N SER A 140 -3.72 4.27 0.55
CA SER A 140 -4.26 3.83 1.83
C SER A 140 -4.78 5.01 2.63
N LEU A 141 -5.93 4.86 3.27
CA LEU A 141 -6.55 5.86 4.15
C LEU A 141 -6.32 5.56 5.64
N GLY A 142 -5.52 4.55 5.97
CA GLY A 142 -5.24 4.21 7.35
C GLY A 142 -4.02 3.33 7.46
N GLU A 143 -2.92 3.87 7.98
CA GLU A 143 -1.69 3.14 8.30
C GLU A 143 -1.54 2.86 9.80
N GLN A 144 -2.47 3.35 10.63
CA GLN A 144 -2.45 3.15 12.08
C GLN A 144 -2.65 1.67 12.48
N ALA A 145 -3.28 0.88 11.62
CA ALA A 145 -3.59 -0.53 11.85
C ALA A 145 -2.48 -1.49 11.36
N GLY A 146 -1.42 -0.97 10.74
CA GLY A 146 -0.36 -1.74 10.09
C GLY A 146 0.06 -1.09 8.78
N PHE A 147 1.11 -1.58 8.12
CA PHE A 147 1.52 -1.02 6.84
C PHE A 147 0.71 -1.59 5.68
N THR A 148 0.33 -0.74 4.73
CA THR A 148 -0.23 -1.18 3.45
C THR A 148 0.87 -1.28 2.41
N PHE A 149 0.93 -2.41 1.71
CA PHE A 149 1.83 -2.58 0.58
C PHE A 149 1.06 -2.91 -0.69
N PHE A 150 1.64 -2.50 -1.81
CA PHE A 150 1.11 -2.61 -3.15
C PHE A 150 2.08 -3.43 -3.96
N GLN A 151 1.61 -4.45 -4.68
CA GLN A 151 2.43 -5.27 -5.55
C GLN A 151 1.88 -5.26 -6.96
N HIS A 152 2.65 -4.67 -7.87
CA HIS A 152 2.35 -4.59 -9.29
C HIS A 152 2.82 -5.87 -9.99
N HIS A 153 1.86 -6.64 -10.49
CA HIS A 153 2.07 -7.82 -11.32
C HIS A 153 1.89 -7.42 -12.79
N ILE A 154 2.95 -6.88 -13.40
CA ILE A 154 2.87 -6.14 -14.66
C ILE A 154 2.38 -7.05 -15.80
N CYS A 155 2.97 -8.23 -15.96
CA CYS A 155 2.59 -9.18 -17.01
C CYS A 155 1.17 -9.75 -16.83
N GLU A 156 0.66 -9.75 -15.59
CA GLU A 156 -0.67 -10.26 -15.27
C GLU A 156 -1.76 -9.18 -15.37
N GLY A 157 -1.39 -7.90 -15.55
CA GLY A 157 -2.36 -6.79 -15.53
C GLY A 157 -3.06 -6.65 -14.18
N ARG A 158 -2.35 -7.00 -13.09
CA ARG A 158 -2.90 -7.10 -11.73
C ARG A 158 -2.13 -6.21 -10.75
N LEU A 159 -2.85 -5.58 -9.85
CA LEU A 159 -2.31 -4.93 -8.67
C LEU A 159 -2.92 -5.61 -7.44
N SER A 160 -2.06 -6.03 -6.52
CA SER A 160 -2.46 -6.56 -5.22
C SER A 160 -2.15 -5.54 -4.15
N VAL A 161 -3.09 -5.32 -3.25
CA VAL A 161 -2.93 -4.42 -2.11
C VAL A 161 -3.14 -5.23 -0.86
N GLU A 162 -2.17 -5.23 0.03
CA GLU A 162 -2.13 -6.12 1.18
C GLU A 162 -1.85 -5.32 2.45
N ARG A 163 -2.48 -5.76 3.54
CA ARG A 163 -2.20 -5.24 4.88
C ARG A 163 -1.19 -6.17 5.55
N GLU A 164 -0.12 -5.60 6.09
CA GLU A 164 0.73 -6.32 7.04
C GLU A 164 -0.08 -6.57 8.33
N CYS A 165 -0.58 -7.80 8.48
CA CYS A 165 -1.43 -8.24 9.58
C CYS A 165 -1.19 -9.72 9.91
N ARG A 166 -0.05 -10.29 9.48
CA ARG A 166 0.21 -11.71 9.70
C ARG A 166 0.42 -11.97 11.19
N GLU A 167 -0.30 -12.95 11.73
CA GLU A 167 -0.35 -13.25 13.17
C GLU A 167 -0.97 -12.13 14.04
N LEU A 168 -1.72 -11.19 13.46
CA LEU A 168 -2.43 -10.19 14.25
C LEU A 168 -3.64 -10.81 14.94
N HIS A 169 -3.72 -10.65 16.26
CA HIS A 169 -4.89 -11.05 17.04
C HIS A 169 -5.90 -9.90 17.10
N ILE A 170 -7.17 -10.19 16.76
CA ILE A 170 -8.26 -9.22 16.85
C ILE A 170 -9.47 -9.82 17.56
N ASP A 171 -10.14 -9.03 18.39
CA ASP A 171 -11.39 -9.37 19.08
C ASP A 171 -12.44 -8.24 19.00
N THR A 172 -12.07 -7.09 18.43
CA THR A 172 -12.94 -5.95 18.14
C THR A 172 -13.02 -5.69 16.63
N PRO A 173 -14.01 -4.89 16.16
CA PRO A 173 -14.06 -4.48 14.77
C PRO A 173 -12.74 -3.90 14.27
N TYR A 174 -12.30 -4.37 13.10
CA TYR A 174 -10.98 -4.09 12.55
C TYR A 174 -11.08 -3.67 11.08
N PRO A 175 -10.76 -2.41 10.74
CA PRO A 175 -10.73 -1.94 9.35
C PRO A 175 -9.43 -2.38 8.68
N VAL A 176 -9.47 -3.54 8.02
CA VAL A 176 -8.28 -4.21 7.48
C VAL A 176 -7.61 -3.42 6.37
N LEU A 177 -8.41 -2.97 5.40
CA LEU A 177 -7.94 -2.21 4.25
C LEU A 177 -8.96 -1.13 3.94
N ARG A 178 -8.48 0.10 3.82
CA ARG A 178 -9.28 1.24 3.39
C ARG A 178 -8.47 2.00 2.36
N LEU A 179 -8.89 1.95 1.09
CA LEU A 179 -8.13 2.46 -0.04
C LEU A 179 -8.97 3.47 -0.79
N TRP A 180 -8.43 4.64 -1.09
CA TRP A 180 -9.05 5.57 -2.03
C TRP A 180 -8.44 5.40 -3.42
N CYS A 181 -9.29 5.18 -4.40
CA CYS A 181 -8.94 4.99 -5.80
C CYS A 181 -9.56 6.11 -6.65
N CYS A 182 -8.79 6.76 -7.51
CA CYS A 182 -9.32 7.79 -8.41
C CYS A 182 -8.56 7.90 -9.73
N GLU A 183 -9.21 8.46 -10.74
CA GLU A 183 -8.54 9.00 -11.92
C GLU A 183 -8.39 10.51 -11.71
N ALA A 184 -7.18 10.97 -11.45
CA ALA A 184 -6.88 12.38 -11.20
C ALA A 184 -6.22 13.02 -12.42
N ILE A 185 -6.63 14.26 -12.72
CA ILE A 185 -6.09 15.02 -13.85
C ILE A 185 -4.61 15.42 -13.68
N ASN A 186 -4.14 15.50 -12.42
CA ASN A 186 -2.77 15.84 -12.05
C ASN A 186 -2.48 15.43 -10.59
N ASP A 187 -1.22 15.56 -10.19
CA ASP A 187 -0.69 15.21 -8.88
C ASP A 187 -1.39 15.96 -7.75
N ALA A 188 -1.50 17.29 -7.84
CA ALA A 188 -2.12 18.11 -6.80
C ALA A 188 -3.55 17.63 -6.49
N THR A 189 -4.34 17.37 -7.53
CA THR A 189 -5.72 16.88 -7.36
C THR A 189 -5.76 15.53 -6.66
N ALA A 190 -4.82 14.62 -6.95
CA ALA A 190 -4.75 13.32 -6.29
C ALA A 190 -4.36 13.48 -4.82
N PHE A 191 -3.21 14.12 -4.55
CA PHE A 191 -2.66 14.20 -3.20
C PHE A 191 -3.51 15.08 -2.27
N ASP A 192 -4.01 16.23 -2.73
CA ASP A 192 -4.83 17.13 -1.88
C ASP A 192 -6.13 16.44 -1.43
N ASN A 193 -6.79 15.72 -2.34
CA ASN A 193 -7.98 14.95 -2.01
C ASN A 193 -7.66 13.77 -1.08
N TRP A 194 -6.56 13.05 -1.33
CA TRP A 194 -6.14 11.93 -0.48
C TRP A 194 -5.82 12.39 0.95
N PHE A 195 -5.04 13.46 1.11
CA PHE A 195 -4.74 14.06 2.42
C PHE A 195 -6.01 14.58 3.11
N SER A 196 -6.93 15.21 2.35
CA SER A 196 -8.22 15.64 2.88
C SER A 196 -9.09 14.48 3.39
N LEU A 197 -9.04 13.30 2.76
CA LEU A 197 -9.81 12.12 3.21
C LEU A 197 -9.24 11.49 4.49
N MET A 198 -7.98 11.78 4.81
CA MET A 198 -7.32 11.35 6.05
C MET A 198 -7.35 12.44 7.13
N ASP A 199 -7.99 13.58 6.87
CA ASP A 199 -8.00 14.75 7.74
C ASP A 199 -6.59 15.25 8.11
N ILE A 200 -5.63 15.11 7.19
CA ILE A 200 -4.24 15.56 7.38
C ILE A 200 -4.10 16.98 6.81
N ALA A 201 -3.83 17.93 7.70
CA ALA A 201 -3.54 19.30 7.32
C ALA A 201 -2.06 19.46 6.88
N PRO A 202 -1.77 20.38 5.93
CA PRO A 202 -0.40 20.75 5.60
C PRO A 202 0.36 21.26 6.84
N PRO A 203 1.68 21.01 6.94
CA PRO A 203 2.50 21.56 8.02
C PRO A 203 2.38 23.09 8.09
N GLN A 204 2.03 23.61 9.27
CA GLN A 204 1.89 25.06 9.50
C GLN A 204 3.20 25.73 9.93
N ALA A 205 4.19 24.94 10.36
CA ALA A 205 5.46 25.47 10.81
C ALA A 205 6.22 26.12 9.64
N ALA A 206 6.73 27.33 9.87
CA ALA A 206 7.60 27.98 8.91
C ALA A 206 8.91 27.17 8.74
N PRO A 207 9.51 27.15 7.54
CA PRO A 207 10.83 26.57 7.34
C PRO A 207 11.84 27.15 8.34
N ALA A 208 12.53 26.27 9.07
CA ALA A 208 13.60 26.65 9.97
C ALA A 208 14.96 26.43 9.30
N THR A 209 15.91 27.32 9.56
CA THR A 209 17.31 27.13 9.20
C THR A 209 18.08 26.58 10.40
N GLY A 210 19.08 25.75 10.14
CA GLY A 210 19.89 25.13 11.19
C GLY A 210 21.21 24.63 10.65
N TRP A 211 22.10 24.27 11.55
CA TRP A 211 23.37 23.61 11.25
C TRP A 211 23.33 22.17 11.76
N THR A 212 23.90 21.24 11.00
CA THR A 212 24.01 19.83 11.39
C THR A 212 25.46 19.38 11.35
N SER A 213 25.90 18.73 12.42
CA SER A 213 27.25 18.17 12.54
C SER A 213 27.43 16.89 11.73
N TRP A 214 26.35 16.18 11.44
CA TRP A 214 26.39 14.80 10.95
C TRP A 214 27.15 14.68 9.62
N TYR A 215 26.89 15.62 8.70
CA TYR A 215 27.51 15.63 7.37
C TYR A 215 28.89 16.32 7.32
N ASN A 216 29.47 16.63 8.48
CA ASN A 216 30.84 17.11 8.60
C ASN A 216 31.69 16.17 9.47
N TYR A 217 31.24 15.93 10.71
CA TYR A 217 32.02 15.20 11.71
C TYR A 217 31.63 13.72 11.84
N TYR A 218 30.46 13.30 11.34
CA TYR A 218 29.89 11.97 11.58
C TYR A 218 29.97 11.58 13.06
N THR A 219 30.68 10.50 13.39
CA THR A 219 30.85 10.00 14.76
C THR A 219 31.98 10.68 15.54
N ASN A 220 32.74 11.59 14.92
CA ASN A 220 33.89 12.29 15.52
C ASN A 220 33.52 13.71 16.00
N ILE A 221 32.43 13.84 16.76
CA ILE A 221 32.00 15.09 17.38
C ILE A 221 32.59 15.24 18.79
N SER A 222 33.01 16.46 19.16
CA SER A 222 33.60 16.80 20.46
C SER A 222 32.90 17.99 21.11
#